data_AF-A0A2G4HQT9-F1
#
_entry.id   AF-A0A2G4HQT9-F1
#
_cell.length_a   1.000
_cell.length_b   1.000
_cell.length_c   1.000
_cell.angle_alpha   90.00
_cell.angle_beta   90.00
_cell.angle_gamma   90.00
#
_symmetry.space_group_name_H-M   'P 1'
#
loop_
_entity.id
_entity.type
_entity.pdbx_description
1 polymer ?
#
loop_
_entity_poly.entity_id
_entity_poly.type
_entity_poly.pdbx_seq_one_letter_code
_entity_poly.pdbx_strand_id
1 'polypeptide(L)' 'MSDTTPATRRNRRSRNYGERPQISQERHYVQVMVYGDCHQQLRELMERHNLSASGAAHHLMRLGAGLNPLPPLDQHHGN' A
#
# COMPACT_ATOMS: atom_id res chain seq x y z
N MET A 1 26.77 -39.69 31.82
CA MET A 1 25.60 -38.79 31.86
C MET A 1 25.76 -37.82 30.71
N SER A 2 24.96 -37.98 29.65
CA SER A 2 25.06 -37.18 28.43
C SER A 2 23.65 -36.74 28.04
N ASP A 3 23.23 -35.59 28.58
CA ASP A 3 21.94 -34.97 28.25
C ASP A 3 21.96 -34.48 26.81
N THR A 4 21.29 -35.22 25.93
CA THR A 4 21.03 -34.79 24.56
C THR A 4 19.63 -34.22 24.51
N THR A 5 19.50 -32.90 24.64
CA THR A 5 18.23 -32.20 24.47
C THR A 5 17.84 -32.25 22.99
N PRO A 6 16.64 -32.76 22.60
CA PRO A 6 16.23 -32.69 21.22
C PRO A 6 15.78 -31.25 20.94
N ALA A 7 16.53 -30.56 20.06
CA ALA A 7 16.12 -29.28 19.53
C ALA A 7 14.79 -29.46 18.78
N THR A 8 13.70 -28.98 19.37
CA THR A 8 12.37 -28.90 18.74
C THR A 8 12.48 -28.09 17.45
N ARG A 9 12.64 -28.78 16.31
CA ARG A 9 12.48 -28.20 14.98
C ARG A 9 11.03 -27.75 14.84
N ARG A 10 10.74 -26.50 15.25
CA ARG A 10 9.48 -25.85 14.91
C ARG A 10 9.38 -25.85 13.39
N ASN A 11 8.42 -26.62 12.92
CA ASN A 11 8.04 -26.75 11.53
C ASN A 11 7.61 -25.36 11.03
N ARG A 12 8.57 -24.55 10.55
CA ARG A 12 8.30 -23.28 9.87
C ARG A 12 7.67 -23.64 8.54
N ARG A 13 6.34 -23.86 8.54
CA ARG A 13 5.56 -23.88 7.32
C ARG A 13 5.84 -22.57 6.61
N SER A 14 6.54 -22.65 5.48
CA SER A 14 6.63 -21.56 4.52
C SER A 14 5.21 -21.09 4.29
N ARG A 15 4.90 -19.85 4.68
CA ARG A 15 3.65 -19.21 4.25
C ARG A 15 3.83 -19.00 2.76
N ASN A 16 3.40 -19.99 1.99
CA ASN A 16 3.18 -19.81 0.57
C ASN A 16 2.05 -18.79 0.48
N TYR A 17 2.39 -17.52 0.26
CA TYR A 17 1.47 -16.56 -0.34
C TYR A 17 1.19 -17.14 -1.74
N GLY A 18 0.22 -18.06 -1.76
CA GLY A 18 -0.10 -18.93 -2.87
C GLY A 18 -0.55 -18.11 -4.06
N GLU A 19 0.09 -18.43 -5.18
CA GLU A 19 -0.17 -17.95 -6.54
C GLU A 19 -0.21 -16.44 -6.73
N ARG A 20 0.84 -15.94 -7.40
CA ARG A 20 0.75 -14.65 -8.07
C ARG A 20 -0.41 -14.78 -9.07
N PRO A 21 -1.52 -14.05 -8.91
CA PRO A 21 -2.65 -14.18 -9.82
C PRO A 21 -2.12 -13.97 -11.25
N GLN A 22 -2.52 -14.85 -12.17
CA GLN A 22 -2.32 -14.56 -13.59
C GLN A 22 -2.97 -13.22 -13.83
N ILE A 23 -2.19 -12.23 -14.24
CA ILE A 23 -2.67 -10.88 -14.49
C ILE A 23 -3.58 -10.98 -15.71
N SER A 24 -4.88 -11.20 -15.50
CA SER A 24 -5.86 -11.05 -16.56
C SER A 24 -5.84 -9.58 -16.99
N GLN A 25 -6.11 -9.31 -18.26
CA GLN A 25 -6.26 -7.93 -18.74
C GLN A 25 -7.57 -7.28 -18.25
N GLU A 26 -8.30 -7.94 -17.34
CA GLU A 26 -9.53 -7.42 -16.78
C GLU A 26 -9.23 -6.31 -15.76
N ARG A 27 -10.01 -5.24 -15.83
CA ARG A 27 -9.88 -4.10 -14.93
C ARG A 27 -10.77 -4.32 -13.72
N HIS A 28 -10.16 -4.33 -12.53
CA HIS A 28 -10.88 -4.35 -11.27
C HIS A 28 -10.84 -2.96 -10.63
N TYR A 29 -11.98 -2.51 -10.11
CA TYR A 29 -12.12 -1.20 -9.48
C TYR A 29 -12.44 -1.39 -8.00
N VAL A 30 -11.81 -0.58 -7.15
CA VAL A 30 -12.12 -0.51 -5.72
C VAL A 30 -12.75 0.84 -5.45
N GLN A 31 -13.94 0.82 -4.86
CA GLN A 31 -14.65 2.01 -4.42
C GLN A 31 -14.73 2.00 -2.89
N VAL A 32 -14.52 3.17 -2.27
CA VAL A 32 -14.59 3.35 -0.83
C VAL A 32 -15.38 4.61 -0.49
N MET A 33 -16.06 4.59 0.65
CA MET A 33 -16.67 5.78 1.23
C MET A 33 -15.74 6.36 2.29
N VAL A 34 -15.64 7.68 2.33
CA VAL A 34 -14.82 8.42 3.29
C VAL A 34 -15.67 9.50 3.97
N TYR A 35 -15.22 9.95 5.14
CA TYR A 35 -15.81 11.11 5.80
C TYR A 35 -15.60 12.39 4.96
N GLY A 36 -16.49 13.36 5.16
CA GLY A 36 -16.51 14.58 4.34
C GLY A 36 -15.24 15.43 4.46
N ASP A 37 -14.65 15.47 5.66
CA ASP A 37 -13.37 16.13 5.92
C ASP A 37 -12.20 15.48 5.15
N CYS A 38 -12.16 14.16 5.11
CA CYS A 38 -11.19 13.38 4.34
C CYS A 38 -11.36 13.63 2.84
N HIS A 39 -12.60 13.71 2.37
CA HIS A 39 -12.90 14.05 0.97
C HIS A 39 -12.41 15.47 0.61
N GLN A 40 -12.60 16.45 1.50
CA GLN A 40 -12.11 17.81 1.28
C GLN A 40 -10.59 17.86 1.22
N GLN A 41 -9.89 17.24 2.17
CA GLN A 41 -8.42 17.18 2.18
C GLN A 41 -7.88 16.51 0.92
N LEU A 42 -8.54 15.45 0.46
CA LEU A 42 -8.18 14.76 -0.79
C LEU A 42 -8.28 15.70 -1.99
N ARG A 43 -9.39 16.42 -2.13
CA ARG A 43 -9.62 17.37 -3.23
C ARG A 43 -8.58 18.48 -3.25
N GLU A 44 -8.29 19.08 -2.10
CA GLU A 44 -7.28 20.13 -1.99
C GLU A 44 -5.89 19.62 -2.39
N LEU A 45 -5.53 18.40 -1.98
CA LEU A 45 -4.24 17.81 -2.32
C LEU A 45 -4.14 17.49 -3.82
N MET A 46 -5.22 17.00 -4.42
CA MET A 46 -5.31 16.78 -5.87
C MET A 46 -5.07 18.07 -6.65
N GLU A 47 -5.73 19.17 -6.23
CA GLU A 47 -5.65 20.46 -6.92
C GLU A 47 -4.28 21.13 -6.74
N ARG A 48 -3.73 21.13 -5.52
CA ARG A 48 -2.43 21.77 -5.22
C ARG A 48 -1.25 21.10 -5.91
N HIS A 49 -1.34 19.80 -6.15
CA HIS A 49 -0.21 19.00 -6.64
C HIS A 49 -0.50 18.23 -7.92
N ASN A 50 -1.62 18.56 -8.60
CA ASN A 50 -2.06 17.90 -9.82
C ASN A 50 -2.09 16.36 -9.73
N LEU A 51 -2.56 15.84 -8.60
CA LEU A 51 -2.59 14.40 -8.34
C LEU A 51 -3.88 13.74 -8.79
N SER A 52 -3.77 12.47 -9.19
CA SER A 52 -4.93 11.59 -9.26
C SER A 52 -5.54 11.38 -7.88
N ALA A 53 -6.82 11.01 -7.83
CA ALA A 53 -7.50 10.69 -6.57
C ALA A 53 -6.80 9.55 -5.81
N SER A 54 -6.29 8.53 -6.52
CA SER A 54 -5.54 7.43 -5.91
C SER A 54 -4.19 7.89 -5.35
N GLY A 55 -3.48 8.78 -6.06
CA GLY A 55 -2.22 9.36 -5.60
C GLY A 55 -2.41 10.22 -4.35
N ALA A 56 -3.45 11.06 -4.33
CA ALA A 56 -3.81 11.88 -3.18
C ALA A 56 -4.22 11.02 -1.97
N ALA A 57 -5.06 10.01 -2.17
CA ALA A 57 -5.46 9.08 -1.11
C ALA A 57 -4.24 8.36 -0.53
N HIS A 58 -3.35 7.87 -1.40
CA HIS A 58 -2.13 7.19 -0.97
C HIS A 58 -1.22 8.11 -0.16
N HIS A 59 -1.09 9.38 -0.56
CA HIS A 59 -0.34 10.38 0.20
C HIS A 59 -0.91 10.59 1.61
N LEU A 60 -2.22 10.80 1.74
CA LEU A 60 -2.87 10.97 3.05
C LEU A 60 -2.71 9.74 3.95
N MET A 61 -2.84 8.54 3.38
CA MET A 61 -2.62 7.28 4.11
C MET A 61 -1.18 7.17 4.64
N ARG A 62 -0.18 7.62 3.88
CA ARG A 62 1.23 7.63 4.33
C ARG A 62 1.42 8.58 5.51
N LEU A 63 0.87 9.80 5.43
CA LEU A 63 0.94 10.77 6.52
C LEU A 63 0.28 10.25 7.80
N GLY A 64 -0.92 9.66 7.70
CA GLY A 64 -1.60 9.05 8.83
C GLY A 64 -0.84 7.87 9.46
N ALA A 65 -0.01 7.18 8.68
CA ALA A 65 0.87 6.11 9.14
C ALA A 65 2.23 6.62 9.68
N GLY A 66 2.46 7.94 9.76
CA GLY A 66 3.73 8.52 10.19
C GLY A 66 4.88 8.30 9.18
N LEU A 67 4.55 8.00 7.93
CA LEU A 67 5.52 7.81 6.85
C LEU A 67 5.80 9.13 6.14
N ASN A 68 6.97 9.22 5.51
CA ASN A 68 7.31 10.35 4.66
C ASN A 68 6.26 10.54 3.54
N PRO A 69 5.95 11.79 3.15
CA PRO A 69 5.03 12.07 2.05
C PRO A 69 5.49 11.42 0.74
N LEU A 70 4.57 11.29 -0.22
CA LEU A 70 4.91 10.75 -1.54
C LEU A 70 6.02 11.62 -2.19
N PRO A 71 7.18 11.05 -2.59
CA PRO A 71 8.27 11.78 -3.25
C PRO A 71 7.82 12.42 -4.58
N PRO A 72 8.61 13.36 -5.14
CA PRO A 72 8.12 14.58 -5.76
C PRO A 72 7.06 14.33 -6.83
N LEU A 73 5.97 15.10 -6.69
CA LEU A 73 4.72 14.98 -7.43
C LEU A 73 4.85 15.50 -8.88
N ASP A 74 5.97 16.16 -9.20
CA ASP A 74 6.28 16.80 -10.48
C ASP A 74 7.17 15.96 -11.41
N GLN A 75 7.35 14.66 -11.14
CA GLN A 75 8.03 13.78 -12.11
C GLN A 75 7.08 13.45 -13.26
N HIS A 76 6.95 14.42 -14.16
CA HIS A 76 6.56 14.20 -15.55
C HIS A 76 7.42 13.05 -16.07
N HIS A 77 6.87 11.85 -16.16
CA HIS A 77 7.46 10.79 -16.98
C HIS A 77 7.31 11.25 -18.43
N GLY A 78 8.26 12.07 -18.89
CA GLY A 78 8.50 12.27 -20.31
C GLY A 78 9.00 10.96 -20.88
N ASN A 79 8.16 10.32 -21.69
CA ASN A 79 8.58 9.35 -22.68
C ASN A 79 7.70 9.52 -23.91
#